data_AF-A0A0U5BQ60-F1
#
_entry.id   AF-A0A0U5BQ60-F1
#
_cell.length_a   1.000
_cell.length_b   1.000
_cell.length_c   1.000
_cell.angle_alpha   90.00
_cell.angle_beta   90.00
_cell.angle_gamma   90.00
#
_symmetry.space_group_name_H-M   'P 1'
#
loop_
_entity.id
_entity.type
_entity.pdbx_description
1 polymer ?
#
loop_
_entity_poly.entity_id
_entity_poly.type
_entity_poly.pdbx_seq_one_letter_code
_entity_poly.pdbx_strand_id
1 'polypeptide(L)'
;PHAQSKQSLDDWQQSIRHLSLLFLILSQILMYCSFGEQVLQGGWDVDHAMYSTPWYTYSQKYKKHLALVIMRAQRPVEITVGHYYSLSLQSCELIIQNIYFFSMFLNQINNKSKSAALE
;
A
#
# COMPACT_ATOMS: atom_id res chain seq x y z
N PRO A 1 -3.39 -44.96 0.80
CA PRO A 1 -2.67 -44.24 -0.29
C PRO A 1 -3.47 -43.08 -0.93
N HIS A 2 -4.74 -43.27 -1.33
CA HIS A 2 -5.55 -42.22 -2.00
C HIS A 2 -6.06 -41.08 -1.09
N ALA A 3 -6.15 -41.30 0.22
CA ALA A 3 -6.61 -40.27 1.17
C ALA A 3 -5.50 -39.27 1.54
N GLN A 4 -4.25 -39.72 1.68
CA GLN A 4 -3.11 -38.85 1.99
C GLN A 4 -2.74 -37.92 0.83
N SER A 5 -2.91 -38.34 -0.42
CA SER A 5 -2.65 -37.50 -1.60
C SER A 5 -3.71 -36.42 -1.81
N LYS A 6 -4.95 -36.65 -1.37
CA LYS A 6 -6.01 -35.62 -1.40
C LYS A 6 -5.79 -34.58 -0.31
N GLN A 7 -5.45 -35.03 0.90
CA GLN A 7 -5.18 -34.15 2.04
C GLN A 7 -4.06 -33.15 1.74
N SER A 8 -2.94 -33.60 1.16
CA SER A 8 -1.85 -32.68 0.82
C SER A 8 -2.24 -31.70 -0.29
N LEU A 9 -3.04 -32.12 -1.27
CA LEU A 9 -3.52 -31.26 -2.35
C LEU A 9 -4.43 -30.14 -1.82
N ASP A 10 -5.31 -30.46 -0.87
CA ASP A 10 -6.20 -29.50 -0.20
C ASP A 10 -5.42 -28.46 0.62
N ASP A 11 -4.34 -28.88 1.30
CA ASP A 11 -3.44 -28.01 2.06
C ASP A 11 -2.68 -27.02 1.14
N TRP A 12 -2.19 -27.50 -0.01
CA TRP A 12 -1.58 -26.65 -1.03
C TRP A 12 -2.58 -25.65 -1.60
N GLN A 13 -3.81 -26.08 -1.89
CA GLN A 13 -4.88 -25.19 -2.36
C GLN A 13 -5.23 -24.11 -1.32
N GLN A 14 -5.30 -24.47 -0.04
CA GLN A 14 -5.58 -23.52 1.03
C GLN A 14 -4.48 -22.46 1.13
N SER A 15 -3.21 -22.87 1.05
CA SER A 15 -2.06 -21.97 1.07
C SER A 15 -2.04 -21.03 -0.13
N ILE A 16 -2.34 -21.55 -1.33
CA ILE A 16 -2.43 -20.75 -2.57
C ILE A 16 -3.57 -19.73 -2.48
N ARG A 17 -4.73 -20.09 -1.89
CA ARG A 17 -5.83 -19.14 -1.67
C ARG A 17 -5.42 -17.98 -0.77
N HIS A 18 -4.77 -18.25 0.36
CA HIS A 18 -4.34 -17.19 1.28
C HIS A 18 -3.30 -16.27 0.65
N LEU A 19 -2.32 -16.83 -0.07
CA LEU A 19 -1.30 -16.05 -0.76
C LEU A 19 -1.89 -15.18 -1.88
N SER A 20 -2.81 -15.72 -2.67
CA SER A 20 -3.46 -14.96 -3.75
C SER A 20 -4.34 -13.82 -3.22
N LEU A 21 -5.06 -14.03 -2.12
CA LEU A 21 -5.84 -12.97 -1.47
C LEU A 21 -4.96 -11.85 -0.92
N LEU A 22 -3.87 -12.19 -0.23
CA LEU A 22 -2.92 -11.20 0.27
C LEU A 22 -2.30 -10.40 -0.87
N PHE A 23 -1.89 -11.07 -1.95
CA PHE A 23 -1.33 -10.42 -3.13
C PHE A 23 -2.34 -9.48 -3.80
N LEU A 24 -3.60 -9.89 -3.95
CA LEU A 24 -4.66 -9.04 -4.49
C LEU A 24 -4.87 -7.78 -3.65
N ILE A 25 -4.96 -7.92 -2.33
CA ILE A 25 -5.15 -6.79 -1.41
C ILE A 25 -3.95 -5.83 -1.47
N LEU A 26 -2.72 -6.36 -1.50
CA LEU A 26 -1.51 -5.55 -1.67
C LEU A 26 -1.50 -4.82 -3.01
N SER A 27 -1.86 -5.50 -4.10
CA SER A 27 -1.91 -4.88 -5.43
C SER A 27 -2.96 -3.76 -5.51
N GLN A 28 -4.12 -3.95 -4.87
CA GLN A 28 -5.17 -2.95 -4.79
C GLN A 28 -4.70 -1.70 -4.03
N ILE A 29 -3.99 -1.90 -2.91
CA ILE A 29 -3.42 -0.83 -2.10
C ILE A 29 -2.35 -0.07 -2.88
N LEU A 30 -1.45 -0.78 -3.59
CA LEU A 30 -0.43 -0.17 -4.42
C LEU A 30 -1.04 0.65 -5.55
N MET A 31 -2.02 0.09 -6.27
CA MET A 31 -2.71 0.79 -7.35
C MET A 31 -3.36 2.09 -6.85
N TYR A 32 -3.96 2.06 -5.66
CA TYR A 32 -4.57 3.23 -5.04
C TYR A 32 -3.51 4.26 -4.59
N CYS A 33 -2.41 3.81 -3.98
CA CYS A 33 -1.30 4.67 -3.56
C CYS A 33 -0.61 5.36 -4.74
N SER A 34 -0.35 4.62 -5.82
CA SER A 34 0.27 5.16 -7.04
C SER A 34 -0.62 6.16 -7.76
N PHE A 35 -1.94 5.94 -7.74
CA PHE A 35 -2.89 6.92 -8.27
C PHE A 35 -2.93 8.19 -7.40
N GLY A 36 -2.86 8.05 -6.07
CA GLY A 36 -2.74 9.17 -5.15
C GLY A 36 -1.48 10.02 -5.39
N GLU A 37 -0.34 9.38 -5.64
CA GLU A 37 0.92 10.05 -5.93
C GLU A 37 0.91 10.80 -7.28
N GLN A 38 0.35 10.18 -8.33
CA GLN A 38 0.19 10.84 -9.64
C GLN A 38 -0.74 12.06 -9.57
N VAL A 39 -1.81 11.98 -8.77
CA VAL A 39 -2.72 13.12 -8.53
C VAL A 39 -2.01 14.24 -7.78
N LEU A 40 -1.13 13.91 -6.82
CA LEU A 40 -0.34 14.90 -6.07
C LEU A 40 0.67 15.62 -6.98
N GLN A 41 1.43 14.87 -7.79
CA GLN A 41 2.35 15.44 -8.77
C GLN A 41 1.63 16.30 -9.81
N GLY A 42 0.50 15.82 -10.33
CA GLY A 42 -0.33 16.60 -11.24
C GLY A 42 -0.88 17.88 -10.60
N GLY A 43 -1.15 17.87 -9.29
CA GLY A 43 -1.55 19.05 -8.54
C GLY A 43 -0.47 20.14 -8.48
N TRP A 44 0.79 19.76 -8.31
CA TRP A 44 1.92 20.72 -8.29
C TRP A 44 2.17 21.34 -9.66
N ASP A 45 2.07 20.55 -10.72
CA ASP A 45 2.25 21.02 -12.09
C ASP A 45 1.09 21.97 -12.51
N VAL A 46 -0.13 21.66 -12.07
CA VAL A 46 -1.31 22.53 -12.25
C VAL A 46 -1.18 23.82 -11.45
N ASP A 47 -0.64 23.79 -10.23
CA ASP A 47 -0.37 25.00 -9.43
C ASP A 47 0.64 25.91 -10.15
N HIS A 48 1.72 25.34 -10.70
CA HIS A 48 2.72 26.07 -11.46
C HIS A 48 2.16 26.66 -12.77
N ALA A 49 1.35 25.88 -13.50
CA ALA A 49 0.65 26.33 -14.71
C ALA A 49 -0.42 27.40 -14.40
N MET A 50 -1.03 27.36 -13.22
CA MET A 50 -1.95 28.40 -12.75
C MET A 50 -1.25 29.70 -12.44
N TYR A 51 -0.10 29.69 -11.75
CA TYR A 51 0.67 30.92 -11.48
C TYR A 51 1.12 31.64 -12.75
N SER A 52 1.38 30.89 -13.81
CA SER A 52 1.80 31.42 -15.12
C SER A 52 0.63 31.86 -16.02
N THR A 53 -0.62 31.52 -15.69
CA THR A 53 -1.82 31.88 -16.46
C THR A 53 -2.64 32.95 -15.70
N PRO A 54 -3.17 34.00 -16.35
CA PRO A 54 -4.03 35.00 -15.69
C PRO A 54 -5.42 34.44 -15.34
N TRP A 55 -5.47 33.57 -14.33
CA TRP A 55 -6.67 32.86 -13.86
C TRP A 55 -7.74 33.78 -13.26
N TYR A 56 -7.35 34.98 -12.83
CA TYR A 56 -8.24 36.02 -12.33
C TYR A 56 -9.17 36.59 -13.41
N THR A 57 -8.85 36.42 -14.69
CA THR A 57 -9.64 36.92 -15.83
C THR A 57 -10.75 35.95 -16.25
N TYR A 58 -10.72 34.70 -15.78
CA TYR A 58 -11.69 33.66 -16.16
C TYR A 58 -12.97 33.69 -15.32
N SER A 59 -14.03 33.08 -15.86
CA SER A 59 -15.37 33.05 -15.25
C SER A 59 -15.38 32.45 -13.84
N GLN A 60 -16.31 32.91 -13.00
CA GLN A 60 -16.46 32.44 -11.61
C GLN A 60 -16.67 30.93 -11.49
N LYS A 61 -17.31 30.31 -12.49
CA LYS A 61 -17.52 28.86 -12.55
C LYS A 61 -16.19 28.12 -12.73
N TYR A 62 -15.34 28.61 -13.63
CA TYR A 62 -14.01 28.02 -13.86
C TYR A 62 -13.13 28.10 -12.62
N LYS A 63 -13.12 29.25 -11.93
CA LYS A 63 -12.40 29.43 -10.65
C LYS A 63 -12.87 28.47 -9.56
N LYS A 64 -14.18 28.23 -9.44
CA LYS A 64 -14.73 27.28 -8.46
C LYS A 64 -14.37 25.83 -8.76
N HIS A 65 -14.45 25.43 -10.03
CA HIS A 65 -14.03 24.08 -10.43
C HIS A 65 -12.53 23.87 -10.22
N LEU A 66 -11.73 24.87 -10.55
CA LEU A 66 -10.28 24.84 -10.37
C LEU A 66 -9.88 24.78 -8.88
N ALA A 67 -10.52 25.59 -8.03
CA ALA A 67 -10.32 25.53 -6.58
C ALA A 67 -10.76 24.19 -5.98
N LEU A 68 -11.82 23.57 -6.51
CA LEU A 68 -12.27 22.22 -6.11
C LEU A 68 -11.27 21.14 -6.53
N VAL A 69 -10.70 21.25 -7.73
CA VAL A 69 -9.68 20.33 -8.24
C VAL A 69 -8.39 20.48 -7.43
N ILE A 70 -7.95 21.70 -7.14
CA ILE A 70 -6.76 21.98 -6.31
C ILE A 70 -6.99 21.53 -4.87
N MET A 71 -8.12 21.83 -4.23
CA MET A 71 -8.43 21.32 -2.89
C MET A 71 -8.47 19.79 -2.84
N ARG A 72 -8.91 19.13 -3.92
CA ARG A 72 -8.92 17.67 -4.01
C ARG A 72 -7.55 17.07 -4.31
N ALA A 73 -6.71 17.76 -5.09
CA ALA A 73 -5.36 17.32 -5.42
C ALA A 73 -4.34 17.60 -4.30
N GLN A 74 -4.54 18.69 -3.54
CA GLN A 74 -3.79 19.05 -2.34
C GLN A 74 -4.24 18.28 -1.09
N ARG A 75 -5.33 17.50 -1.18
CA ARG A 75 -5.53 16.41 -0.22
C ARG A 75 -4.65 15.27 -0.70
N PRO A 76 -3.45 15.06 -0.15
CA PRO A 76 -2.81 13.76 -0.29
C PRO A 76 -3.87 12.76 0.14
N VAL A 77 -4.10 11.76 -0.70
CA VAL A 77 -5.00 10.68 -0.34
C VAL A 77 -4.28 9.80 0.67
N GLU A 78 -4.00 10.39 1.83
CA GLU A 78 -3.67 9.67 3.04
C GLU A 78 -4.96 8.98 3.42
N ILE A 79 -5.16 7.75 2.94
CA ILE A 79 -6.09 6.85 3.61
C ILE A 79 -5.46 6.59 4.97
N THR A 80 -5.79 7.45 5.91
CA THR A 80 -5.45 7.31 7.32
C THR A 80 -6.33 6.16 7.83
N VAL A 81 -5.79 4.95 7.89
CA VAL A 81 -6.45 3.84 8.61
C VAL A 81 -6.24 4.12 10.10
N GLY A 82 -7.08 5.00 10.67
CA GLY A 82 -6.89 5.58 12.01
C GLY A 82 -5.79 6.66 12.07
N HIS A 83 -5.52 7.24 13.25
CA HIS A 83 -4.63 8.40 13.47
C HIS A 83 -3.12 8.17 13.21
N TYR A 84 -2.69 6.94 12.86
CA TYR A 84 -1.27 6.54 12.95
C TYR A 84 -0.62 6.00 11.66
N TYR A 85 -1.38 5.67 10.61
CA TYR A 85 -0.80 5.08 9.39
C TYR A 85 -1.24 5.83 8.13
N SER A 86 -0.32 6.64 7.60
CA SER A 86 -0.40 7.17 6.24
C SER A 86 0.00 6.03 5.29
N LEU A 87 -0.94 5.54 4.47
CA LEU A 87 -0.71 4.49 3.48
C LEU A 87 0.07 5.05 2.29
N SER A 88 1.37 5.27 2.49
CA SER A 88 2.33 5.63 1.44
C SER A 88 3.13 4.40 0.97
N LEU A 89 3.88 4.54 -0.13
CA LEU A 89 4.86 3.55 -0.60
C LEU A 89 5.80 3.10 0.54
N GLN A 90 6.17 4.04 1.40
CA GLN A 90 7.02 3.85 2.57
C GLN A 90 6.40 2.90 3.61
N SER A 91 5.07 2.93 3.76
CA SER A 91 4.35 2.00 4.64
C SER A 91 4.34 0.58 4.09
N CYS A 92 4.29 0.39 2.77
CA CYS A 92 4.43 -0.94 2.17
C CYS A 92 5.82 -1.53 2.40
N GLU A 93 6.87 -0.72 2.24
CA GLU A 93 8.25 -1.13 2.56
C GLU A 93 8.39 -1.51 4.03
N LEU A 94 7.81 -0.72 4.94
CA LEU A 94 7.84 -0.99 6.37
C LEU A 94 7.12 -2.30 6.73
N ILE A 95 5.98 -2.58 6.10
CA ILE A 95 5.24 -3.84 6.29
C ILE A 95 6.09 -5.03 5.83
N ILE A 96 6.70 -4.94 4.64
CA ILE A 96 7.57 -5.99 4.12
C ILE A 96 8.76 -6.22 5.06
N GLN A 97 9.41 -5.13 5.50
CA GLN A 97 10.51 -5.21 6.46
C GLN A 97 10.07 -5.89 7.76
N ASN A 98 8.91 -5.52 8.32
CA ASN A 98 8.38 -6.15 9.53
C ASN A 98 8.12 -7.65 9.37
N ILE A 99 7.59 -8.08 8.22
CA ILE A 99 7.38 -9.51 7.91
C ILE A 99 8.73 -10.23 7.86
N TYR A 100 9.72 -9.64 7.21
CA TYR A 100 11.08 -10.20 7.15
C TYR A 100 11.73 -10.29 8.54
N PHE A 101 11.65 -9.23 9.34
CA PHE A 101 12.17 -9.22 10.72
C PHE A 101 11.50 -10.29 11.58
N PHE A 102 10.18 -10.43 11.50
CA PHE A 102 9.44 -11.44 12.25
C PHE A 102 9.86 -12.86 11.84
N SER A 103 9.98 -13.13 10.55
CA SER A 103 10.47 -14.42 10.03
C SER A 103 11.89 -14.73 10.50
N MET A 104 12.79 -13.74 10.44
CA MET A 104 14.16 -13.88 10.94
C MET A 104 14.19 -14.17 12.45
N PHE A 105 13.37 -13.45 13.22
CA PHE A 105 13.26 -13.63 14.67
C PHE A 105 12.76 -15.03 15.05
N LEU A 106 11.73 -15.54 14.36
CA LEU A 106 11.25 -16.90 14.57
C LEU A 106 12.33 -17.94 14.24
N ASN A 107 13.08 -17.73 13.15
CA ASN A 107 14.20 -18.60 12.79
C ASN A 107 15.31 -18.59 13.85
N GLN A 108 15.58 -17.44 14.47
CA GLN A 108 16.54 -17.32 15.58
C GLN A 108 16.08 -18.11 16.81
N ILE A 109 14.82 -17.98 17.23
CA ILE A 109 14.27 -18.75 18.36
C ILE A 109 14.32 -20.24 18.07
N ASN A 110 13.92 -20.65 16.86
CA ASN A 110 13.95 -22.05 16.44
C ASN A 110 15.36 -22.64 16.48
N ASN A 111 16.37 -21.88 16.02
CA ASN A 111 17.77 -22.32 16.07
C ASN A 111 18.29 -22.43 17.50
N LYS A 112 17.98 -21.46 18.38
CA LYS A 112 18.36 -21.55 19.81
C LYS A 112 17.72 -22.74 20.51
N SER A 113 16.45 -23.02 20.23
CA SER A 113 15.75 -24.18 20.80
C SER A 113 16.37 -25.51 20.37
N LYS A 114 16.89 -25.60 19.13
CA LYS A 114 17.58 -26.81 18.66
C LYS A 114 18.94 -27.01 19.34
N SER A 115 19.69 -25.94 19.59
CA SER A 115 20.98 -26.02 20.29
C SER A 115 20.81 -26.46 21.75
N ALA A 116 19.80 -25.94 22.46
CA ALA A 116 19.50 -26.33 23.84
C ALA A 116 18.94 -27.76 23.98
N ALA A 117 18.51 -28.39 22.88
CA ALA A 117 18.07 -29.78 22.85
C ALA A 117 19.19 -30.76 22.44
N LEU A 118 20.37 -30.24 22.06
CA LEU A 118 21.55 -31.00 21.67
C LEU A 118 22.65 -30.98 22.74
N GLU A 119 22.48 -30.20 23.80
CA GLU A 119 23.25 -30.28 25.07
C GLU A 119 22.50 -31.14 26.10
#